data_AF-A0A6P0Z767-F1
#
_entry.id   AF-A0A6P0Z767-F1
#
_cell.length_a   1.000
_cell.length_b   1.000
_cell.length_c   1.000
_cell.angle_alpha   90.00
_cell.angle_beta   90.00
_cell.angle_gamma   90.00
#
_symmetry.space_group_name_H-M   'P 1'
#
loop_
_entity.id
_entity.type
_entity.pdbx_description
1 polymer ?
#
loop_
_entity_poly.entity_id
_entity_poly.type
_entity_poly.pdbx_seq_one_letter_code
_entity_poly.pdbx_strand_id
1 'polypeptide(L)' 'MSSAPQPEVPNLRLESTIEELSLYNFQVEIYCLGKEVTNRFEVNPLLPGVILTEYGKFVGMISRRRHGLKRAIRQNAR' A
#
# COMPACT_ATOMS: atom_id res chain seq x y z
N MET A 1 -22.96 -12.90 -11.90
CA MET A 1 -22.68 -12.80 -10.46
C MET A 1 -21.25 -13.25 -10.24
N SER A 2 -20.34 -12.33 -9.93
CA SER A 2 -18.97 -12.67 -9.51
C SER A 2 -18.58 -11.61 -8.48
N SER A 3 -18.75 -11.94 -7.20
CA SER A 3 -18.25 -11.11 -6.12
C SER A 3 -16.74 -11.21 -6.11
N ALA A 4 -16.06 -10.07 -6.18
CA ALA A 4 -14.62 -9.98 -5.98
C ALA A 4 -14.23 -10.67 -4.66
N PRO A 5 -13.07 -11.35 -4.60
CA PRO A 5 -12.62 -12.03 -3.40
C PRO A 5 -12.57 -11.02 -2.27
N GLN A 6 -13.47 -11.17 -1.30
CA GLN A 6 -13.44 -10.40 -0.07
C GLN A 6 -12.20 -10.89 0.70
N PRO A 7 -11.38 -10.00 1.28
CA PRO A 7 -10.30 -10.44 2.15
C PRO A 7 -10.93 -11.23 3.30
N GLU A 8 -10.61 -12.53 3.37
CA GLU A 8 -11.00 -13.37 4.48
C GLU A 8 -10.39 -12.75 5.74
N VAL A 9 -11.25 -12.32 6.66
CA VAL A 9 -10.82 -11.73 7.93
C VAL A 9 -10.23 -12.88 8.73
N PRO A 10 -8.93 -12.87 9.06
CA PRO A 10 -8.31 -13.97 9.79
C PRO A 10 -9.01 -14.16 11.14
N ASN A 11 -9.31 -15.40 11.52
CA ASN A 11 -9.85 -15.71 12.84
C ASN A 11 -8.71 -15.63 13.88
N LEU A 12 -8.38 -14.39 14.26
CA LEU A 12 -7.27 -14.09 15.16
C LEU A 12 -7.58 -14.56 16.58
N ARG A 13 -6.64 -15.29 17.17
CA ARG A 13 -6.66 -15.71 18.58
C ARG A 13 -5.70 -14.85 19.39
N LEU A 14 -5.75 -14.98 20.71
CA LEU A 14 -4.85 -14.22 21.59
C LEU A 14 -3.38 -14.58 21.33
N GLU A 15 -3.12 -15.82 20.95
CA GLU A 15 -1.80 -16.35 20.68
C GLU A 15 -1.35 -16.12 19.22
N SER A 16 -2.19 -15.50 18.39
CA SER A 16 -1.86 -15.24 16.99
C SER A 16 -0.66 -14.32 16.85
N THR A 17 0.21 -14.65 15.91
CA THR A 17 1.40 -13.84 15.57
C THR A 17 1.08 -12.81 14.48
N ILE A 18 1.96 -11.81 14.32
CA ILE A 18 1.84 -10.84 13.22
C ILE A 18 1.89 -11.53 11.84
N GLU A 19 2.58 -12.66 11.73
CA GLU A 19 2.71 -13.43 10.49
C GLU A 19 1.38 -14.05 10.02
N GLU A 20 0.44 -14.27 10.93
CA GLU A 20 -0.90 -14.79 10.64
C GLU A 20 -1.87 -13.72 10.11
N LEU A 21 -1.46 -12.44 10.12
CA LEU A 21 -2.24 -11.36 9.55
C LEU A 21 -2.10 -11.36 8.03
N SER A 22 -3.20 -11.15 7.32
CA SER A 22 -3.18 -10.85 5.88
C SER A 22 -2.41 -9.55 5.63
N LEU A 23 -1.14 -9.66 5.24
CA LEU A 23 -0.27 -8.52 4.98
C LEU A 23 -0.46 -8.00 3.55
N TYR A 24 -0.68 -6.69 3.42
CA TYR A 24 -0.55 -6.02 2.14
C TYR A 24 0.93 -5.77 1.85
N ASN A 25 1.53 -6.59 0.99
CA ASN A 25 2.91 -6.40 0.53
C ASN A 25 2.94 -5.71 -0.83
N PHE A 26 2.81 -4.38 -0.84
CA PHE A 26 2.93 -3.57 -2.05
C PHE A 26 4.04 -2.55 -1.91
N GLN A 27 5.01 -2.63 -2.82
CA GLN A 27 6.24 -1.83 -2.79
C GLN A 27 6.45 -1.13 -4.13
N VAL A 28 7.02 0.07 -4.08
CA VAL A 28 7.47 0.81 -5.27
C VAL A 28 8.81 1.47 -4.99
N GLU A 29 9.64 1.52 -6.02
CA GLU A 29 10.89 2.30 -5.97
C GLU A 29 10.54 3.80 -5.92
N ILE A 30 11.32 4.59 -5.18
CA ILE A 30 11.10 6.04 -5.03
C ILE A 30 11.16 6.82 -6.35
N TYR A 31 11.79 6.23 -7.37
CA TYR A 31 11.87 6.77 -8.73
C TYR A 31 10.55 6.64 -9.51
N CYS A 32 9.56 5.92 -8.96
CA CYS A 32 8.23 5.77 -9.54
C CYS A 32 7.46 7.10 -9.52
N LEU A 33 6.72 7.39 -10.60
CA LEU A 33 5.91 8.61 -10.67
C LEU A 33 4.75 8.56 -9.67
N GLY A 34 4.47 9.66 -8.97
CA GLY A 34 3.37 9.72 -8.00
C GLY A 34 1.99 9.39 -8.59
N LYS A 35 1.80 9.59 -9.89
CA LYS A 35 0.58 9.19 -10.62
C LYS A 35 0.39 7.67 -10.65
N GLU A 36 1.47 6.90 -10.73
CA GLU A 36 1.41 5.44 -10.75
C GLU A 36 0.97 4.91 -9.38
N VAL A 37 1.52 5.48 -8.30
CA VAL A 37 1.07 5.20 -6.93
C VAL A 37 -0.42 5.54 -6.75
N THR A 38 -0.87 6.66 -7.32
CA THR A 38 -2.28 7.08 -7.29
C THR A 38 -3.19 6.08 -8.00
N ASN A 39 -2.84 5.70 -9.24
CA ASN A 39 -3.60 4.72 -10.03
C ASN A 39 -3.71 3.38 -9.30
N ARG A 40 -2.65 2.96 -8.59
CA ARG A 40 -2.67 1.72 -7.78
C ARG A 40 -3.66 1.80 -6.62
N PHE A 41 -3.76 2.96 -5.97
CA PHE A 41 -4.76 3.16 -4.92
C PHE A 41 -6.20 3.18 -5.46
N GLU A 42 -6.42 3.66 -6.68
CA GLU A 42 -7.72 3.65 -7.35
C GLU A 42 -8.15 2.24 -7.77
N VAL A 43 -7.22 1.47 -8.35
CA VAL A 43 -7.49 0.10 -8.83
C VAL A 43 -7.75 -0.89 -7.69
N ASN A 44 -7.13 -0.71 -6.52
CA ASN A 44 -7.33 -1.60 -5.38
C ASN A 44 -7.78 -0.83 -4.11
N PRO A 45 -9.07 -0.47 -3.95
CA PRO A 45 -9.59 0.31 -2.82
C PRO A 45 -9.41 -0.26 -1.40
N LEU A 46 -8.80 -1.44 -1.24
CA LEU A 46 -8.47 -2.03 0.06
C LEU A 46 -7.00 -1.84 0.46
N LEU A 47 -6.11 -1.53 -0.50
CA LEU A 47 -4.69 -1.29 -0.24
C LEU A 47 -4.42 -0.11 0.75
N PRO A 48 -3.99 -0.36 1.99
CA PRO A 48 -3.93 0.68 3.03
C PRO A 48 -2.80 1.71 2.82
N GLY A 49 -1.77 1.33 2.05
CA GLY A 49 -0.60 2.15 1.76
C GLY A 49 0.36 1.45 0.80
N VAL A 50 1.47 2.10 0.51
CA VAL A 50 2.59 1.56 -0.27
C VAL A 50 3.89 1.72 0.51
N ILE A 51 4.75 0.72 0.42
CA ILE A 51 6.11 0.75 0.93
C ILE A 51 7.02 1.38 -0.14
N LEU A 52 7.81 2.36 0.26
CA LEU A 52 8.80 2.98 -0.60
C LEU A 52 10.14 2.28 -0.42
N THR A 53 10.76 1.93 -1.55
CA THR A 53 12.09 1.36 -1.60
C THR A 53 13.05 2.21 -2.43
N GLU A 54 14.33 2.12 -2.11
CA GLU A 54 15.42 2.62 -2.95
C GLU A 54 16.43 1.49 -3.11
N TYR A 55 16.60 0.99 -4.33
CA TYR A 55 17.40 -0.20 -4.62
C TYR A 55 16.96 -1.41 -3.76
N GLY A 56 15.65 -1.61 -3.62
CA GLY A 56 15.05 -2.67 -2.82
C GLY A 56 15.18 -2.48 -1.30
N LYS A 57 15.77 -1.38 -0.82
CA LYS A 57 15.87 -1.09 0.62
C LYS A 57 14.72 -0.21 1.08
N PHE A 58 14.13 -0.53 2.22
CA PHE A 58 13.07 0.28 2.82
C PHE A 58 13.53 1.71 3.09
N VAL A 59 12.77 2.69 2.61
CA VAL A 59 13.02 4.12 2.88
C VAL A 59 11.83 4.83 3.49
N GLY A 60 10.63 4.27 3.39
CA GLY A 60 9.45 4.87 4.01
C GLY A 60 8.13 4.24 3.55
N MET A 61 7.03 4.92 3.87
CA MET A 61 5.69 4.49 3.48
C MET A 61 4.82 5.68 3.10
N ILE A 62 3.93 5.48 2.13
CA ILE A 62 2.84 6.39 1.82
C ILE A 62 1.53 5.71 2.20
N SER A 63 0.79 6.30 3.14
CA SER A 63 -0.58 5.88 3.42
C SER A 63 -1.52 6.34 2.30
N ARG A 64 -2.53 5.53 1.98
CA ARG A 64 -3.64 5.90 1.10
C ARG A 64 -4.34 7.19 1.54
N ARG A 65 -4.38 7.50 2.85
CA ARG A 65 -5.15 8.63 3.38
C ARG A 65 -4.79 9.92 2.64
N ARG A 66 -5.79 10.78 2.40
CA ARG A 66 -5.75 11.97 1.52
C ARG A 66 -4.52 12.87 1.66
N HIS A 67 -3.90 12.93 2.85
CA HIS A 67 -2.72 13.75 3.10
C HIS A 67 -1.41 13.12 2.62
N GLY A 68 -1.26 11.80 2.69
CA GLY A 68 -0.04 11.10 2.25
C GLY A 68 0.14 11.19 0.73
N LEU A 69 -0.92 10.86 -0.01
CA LEU A 69 -0.89 10.85 -1.47
C LEU A 69 -0.63 12.23 -2.09
N LYS A 70 -1.28 13.29 -1.57
CA LYS A 70 -1.08 14.67 -2.05
C LYS A 70 0.36 15.18 -1.85
N ARG A 71 1.05 14.70 -0.79
CA ARG A 71 2.45 15.07 -0.53
C ARG A 71 3.39 14.35 -1.48
N ALA A 72 3.15 13.06 -1.76
CA ALA A 72 3.95 12.28 -2.70
C ALA A 72 3.89 12.87 -4.13
N ILE A 73 2.70 13.25 -4.60
CA ILE A 73 2.54 13.84 -5.94
C ILE A 73 3.34 15.15 -6.08
N ARG A 74 3.47 15.95 -5.01
CA ARG A 74 4.22 17.22 -5.05
C ARG A 74 5.74 17.04 -5.08
N GLN A 75 6.27 15.94 -4.59
CA GLN A 75 7.71 15.71 -4.48
C GLN A 75 8.34 15.27 -5.83
N ASN A 76 7.58 14.60 -6.70
CA ASN A 76 8.03 14.15 -8.02
C ASN A 76 7.64 15.08 -9.19
N ALA A 77 7.20 16.31 -8.88
CA ALA A 77 6.85 17.32 -9.89
C ALA A 77 7.95 18.38 -10.11
N ARG A 78 9.18 18.10 -9.65
CA ARG A 78 10.37 18.93 -9.83
C ARG A 78 11.44 18.17 -10.60
#